data_AF-A0AA95IX81-F1
#
_entry.id   AF-A0AA95IX81-F1
#
_cell.length_a   1.000
_cell.length_b   1.000
_cell.length_c   1.000
_cell.angle_alpha   90.00
_cell.angle_beta   90.00
_cell.angle_gamma   90.00
#
_symmetry.space_group_name_H-M   'P 1'
#
loop_
_entity.id
_entity.type
_entity.pdbx_description
1 polymer ?
#
loop_
_entity_poly.entity_id
_entity_poly.type
_entity_poly.pdbx_seq_one_letter_code
_entity_poly.pdbx_strand_id
1 'polypeptide(L)'
;MCHKPISELSPELQEIARKNERLLLTRLSEIGQKEVGEKVGTSESSMSKLKSEGRIEFFAVLTAVLGIKLSDKDDLMCSPVIAQAFKEILKNSAESPEFLQILFR
;
A
#
# COMPACT_ATOMS: atom_id res chain seq x y z
N MET A 1 -3.44 -22.19 11.87
CA MET A 1 -3.11 -21.12 10.90
C MET A 1 -1.84 -21.51 10.16
N CYS A 2 -1.71 -21.16 8.88
CA CYS A 2 -0.54 -21.54 8.07
C CYS A 2 0.65 -20.58 8.22
N HIS A 3 0.46 -19.48 8.95
CA HIS A 3 1.44 -18.43 9.20
C HIS A 3 1.27 -17.83 10.59
N LYS A 4 2.27 -17.06 11.02
CA LYS A 4 2.23 -16.26 12.24
C LYS A 4 1.25 -15.08 12.05
N PRO A 5 0.24 -14.92 12.91
CA PRO A 5 -0.75 -13.84 12.74
C PRO A 5 -0.09 -12.48 12.92
N ILE A 6 -0.67 -11.44 12.30
CA ILE A 6 -0.13 -10.08 12.33
C ILE A 6 0.09 -9.60 13.77
N SER A 7 -0.82 -9.92 14.71
CA SER A 7 -0.74 -9.49 16.11
C SER A 7 0.53 -9.96 16.85
N GLU A 8 1.22 -10.98 16.34
CA GLU A 8 2.41 -11.55 16.95
C GLU A 8 3.73 -11.09 16.28
N LEU A 9 3.67 -10.23 15.25
CA LEU A 9 4.87 -9.67 14.62
C LEU A 9 5.50 -8.54 15.46
N SER A 10 6.72 -8.12 15.13
CA SER A 10 7.29 -6.89 15.70
C SER A 10 6.46 -5.67 15.30
N PRO A 11 6.38 -4.61 16.12
CA PRO A 11 5.52 -3.45 15.83
C PRO A 11 5.71 -2.85 14.43
N GLU A 12 6.96 -2.77 13.96
CA GLU A 12 7.30 -2.27 12.62
C GLU A 12 6.69 -3.15 11.51
N LEU A 13 6.82 -4.47 11.63
CA LEU A 13 6.24 -5.42 10.68
C LEU A 13 4.72 -5.46 10.78
N GLN A 14 4.15 -5.28 11.98
CA GLN A 14 2.70 -5.18 12.16
C GLN A 14 2.12 -4.03 11.33
N GLU A 15 2.76 -2.86 11.36
CA GLU A 15 2.26 -1.69 10.66
C GLU A 15 2.24 -1.91 9.14
N ILE A 16 3.33 -2.44 8.58
CA ILE A 16 3.44 -2.72 7.15
C ILE A 16 2.45 -3.83 6.75
N ALA A 17 2.40 -4.93 7.50
CA ALA A 17 1.49 -6.05 7.20
C ALA A 17 0.02 -5.61 7.25
N ARG A 18 -0.41 -4.82 8.25
CA ARG A 18 -1.78 -4.30 8.31
C ARG A 18 -2.13 -3.42 7.12
N LYS A 19 -1.20 -2.55 6.70
CA LYS A 19 -1.39 -1.69 5.53
C LYS A 19 -1.51 -2.51 4.25
N ASN A 20 -0.62 -3.48 4.05
CA ASN A 20 -0.63 -4.38 2.89
C ASN A 20 -1.92 -5.22 2.85
N GLU A 21 -2.33 -5.81 3.98
CA GLU A 21 -3.55 -6.62 4.07
C GLU A 21 -4.79 -5.79 3.75
N ARG A 22 -4.91 -4.62 4.36
CA ARG A 22 -6.03 -3.71 4.11
C ARG A 22 -6.12 -3.34 2.64
N LEU A 23 -5.00 -2.97 2.03
CA LEU A 23 -4.96 -2.61 0.61
C LEU A 23 -5.42 -3.78 -0.28
N LEU A 24 -4.89 -4.98 -0.06
CA LEU A 24 -5.27 -6.18 -0.81
C LEU A 24 -6.77 -6.48 -0.68
N LEU A 25 -7.33 -6.42 0.53
CA LEU A 25 -8.75 -6.68 0.77
C LEU A 25 -9.66 -5.61 0.16
N THR A 26 -9.29 -4.33 0.29
CA THR A 26 -10.04 -3.21 -0.29
C THR A 26 -10.08 -3.33 -1.80
N ARG A 27 -8.93 -3.49 -2.47
CA ARG A 27 -8.87 -3.57 -3.94
C ARG A 27 -9.53 -4.84 -4.49
N LEU A 28 -9.39 -5.97 -3.79
CA LEU A 28 -10.10 -7.21 -4.15
C LEU A 28 -11.63 -7.02 -4.07
N SER A 29 -12.11 -6.24 -3.09
CA SER A 29 -13.54 -5.97 -2.93
C SER A 29 -14.06 -4.98 -3.98
N GLU A 30 -13.26 -3.98 -4.37
CA GLU A 30 -13.62 -2.97 -5.38
C GLU A 30 -13.67 -3.54 -6.80
N ILE A 31 -12.72 -4.41 -7.16
CA ILE A 31 -12.69 -5.07 -8.47
C ILE A 31 -13.66 -6.26 -8.50
N GLY A 32 -13.78 -6.99 -7.38
CA GLY A 32 -14.64 -8.15 -7.25
C GLY A 32 -13.91 -9.48 -7.48
N GLN A 33 -14.27 -10.48 -6.66
CA GLN A 33 -13.60 -11.78 -6.62
C GLN A 33 -13.73 -12.57 -7.92
N LYS A 34 -14.89 -12.47 -8.59
CA LYS A 34 -15.12 -13.11 -9.88
C LYS A 34 -14.18 -12.57 -10.96
N GLU A 35 -14.16 -11.24 -11.13
CA GLU A 35 -13.32 -10.59 -12.14
C GLU A 35 -11.83 -10.84 -11.88
N VAL A 36 -11.38 -10.71 -10.62
CA VAL A 36 -10.00 -11.03 -10.26
C VAL A 36 -9.70 -12.50 -10.53
N GLY A 37 -10.62 -13.40 -10.14
CA GLY A 37 -10.50 -14.84 -10.36
C GLY A 37 -10.28 -15.18 -11.83
N GLU A 38 -11.13 -14.67 -12.71
CA GLU A 38 -11.02 -14.85 -14.16
C GLU A 38 -9.66 -14.39 -14.69
N LYS A 39 -9.18 -13.21 -14.26
CA LYS A 39 -7.88 -12.65 -14.71
C LYS A 39 -6.66 -13.41 -14.20
N VAL A 40 -6.72 -13.98 -12.99
CA VAL A 40 -5.63 -14.78 -12.42
C VAL A 40 -5.71 -16.26 -12.75
N GLY A 41 -6.72 -16.69 -13.52
CA GLY A 41 -6.91 -18.07 -13.94
C GLY A 41 -7.44 -18.99 -12.85
N THR A 42 -8.30 -18.49 -11.95
CA THR A 42 -8.95 -19.27 -10.90
C THR A 42 -10.45 -18.99 -10.78
N SER A 43 -11.16 -19.76 -9.96
CA SER A 43 -12.61 -19.58 -9.76
C SER A 43 -12.91 -18.54 -8.67
N GLU A 44 -14.09 -17.93 -8.72
CA GLU A 44 -14.59 -17.06 -7.66
C GLU A 44 -14.60 -17.77 -6.29
N SER A 45 -14.97 -19.05 -6.25
CA SER A 45 -14.95 -19.85 -5.02
C SER A 45 -13.53 -20.05 -4.46
N SER A 46 -12.53 -20.19 -5.34
CA SER A 46 -11.12 -20.24 -4.96
C SER A 46 -10.67 -18.91 -4.38
N MET A 47 -11.08 -17.79 -4.98
CA MET A 47 -10.81 -16.44 -4.47
C MET A 47 -11.43 -16.20 -3.09
N SER A 48 -12.66 -16.67 -2.88
CA SER A 48 -13.33 -16.58 -1.57
C SER A 48 -12.57 -17.36 -0.49
N LYS A 49 -12.05 -18.55 -0.84
CA LYS A 49 -11.21 -19.36 0.07
C LYS A 49 -9.90 -18.68 0.46
N LEU A 50 -9.29 -17.86 -0.41
CA LEU A 50 -8.08 -17.11 -0.04
C LEU A 50 -8.32 -16.20 1.17
N LYS A 51 -9.52 -15.61 1.26
CA LYS A 51 -9.90 -14.75 2.38
C LYS A 51 -10.22 -15.58 3.62
N SER A 52 -11.06 -16.61 3.50
CA SER A 52 -11.50 -17.40 4.66
C SER A 52 -10.39 -18.27 5.27
N GLU A 53 -9.39 -18.67 4.48
CA GLU A 53 -8.23 -19.44 4.95
C GLU A 53 -7.07 -18.55 5.46
N GLY A 54 -7.25 -17.22 5.52
CA GLY A 54 -6.22 -16.29 5.97
C GLY A 54 -5.02 -16.16 5.01
N ARG A 55 -5.16 -16.55 3.74
CA ARG A 55 -4.05 -16.46 2.77
C ARG A 55 -3.73 -15.03 2.38
N ILE A 56 -4.71 -14.12 2.43
CA ILE A 56 -4.47 -12.69 2.22
C ILE A 56 -3.58 -12.13 3.34
N GLU A 57 -3.85 -12.50 4.59
CA GLU A 57 -3.00 -12.14 5.73
C GLU A 57 -1.59 -12.72 5.54
N PHE A 58 -1.46 -13.97 5.10
CA PHE A 58 -0.17 -14.57 4.78
C PHE A 58 0.63 -13.74 3.77
N PHE A 59 0.02 -13.31 2.66
CA PHE A 59 0.70 -12.46 1.66
C PHE A 59 1.11 -11.10 2.23
N ALA A 60 0.28 -10.52 3.10
CA ALA A 60 0.58 -9.27 3.76
C ALA A 60 1.77 -9.40 4.74
N VAL A 61 1.82 -10.49 5.50
CA VAL A 61 2.95 -10.81 6.39
C VAL A 61 4.21 -11.10 5.58
N LEU A 62 4.10 -11.92 4.53
CA LEU A 62 5.21 -12.26 3.65
C LEU A 62 5.85 -11.00 3.04
N THR A 63 5.03 -10.12 2.45
CA THR A 63 5.52 -8.86 1.86
C THR A 63 6.15 -7.95 2.89
N ALA A 64 5.59 -7.84 4.10
CA ALA A 64 6.20 -7.07 5.18
C ALA A 64 7.58 -7.60 5.59
N VAL A 65 7.72 -8.93 5.74
CA VAL A 65 9.00 -9.58 6.07
C VAL A 65 10.04 -9.37 4.97
N LEU A 66 9.62 -9.35 3.70
CA LEU A 66 10.50 -9.05 2.56
C LEU A 66 10.85 -7.56 2.43
N GLY A 67 10.35 -6.69 3.31
CA GLY A 67 10.55 -5.24 3.24
C GLY A 67 9.78 -4.58 2.10
N ILE A 68 8.74 -5.24 1.57
CA ILE A 68 7.91 -4.75 0.48
C ILE A 68 6.66 -4.07 1.05
N LYS A 69 6.54 -2.77 0.76
CA LYS A 69 5.32 -2.01 1.00
C LYS A 69 4.49 -1.99 -0.28
N LEU A 70 3.24 -2.45 -0.20
CA LEU A 70 2.30 -2.38 -1.32
C LEU A 70 1.67 -0.99 -1.38
N SER A 71 1.34 -0.56 -2.59
CA SER A 71 0.63 0.68 -2.88
C SER A 71 -0.28 0.52 -4.09
N ASP A 72 -1.22 1.43 -4.26
CA ASP A 72 -2.01 1.45 -5.48
C ASP A 72 -1.12 1.82 -6.67
N LYS A 73 -1.52 1.32 -7.86
CA LYS A 73 -0.78 1.55 -9.11
C LYS A 73 -0.63 3.04 -9.42
N ASP A 74 -1.65 3.82 -9.09
CA ASP A 74 -1.73 5.25 -9.40
C ASP A 74 -1.20 6.13 -8.26
N ASP A 75 -0.71 5.52 -7.15
CA ASP A 75 -0.07 6.27 -6.08
C ASP A 75 1.27 6.84 -6.55
N LEU A 76 1.36 8.17 -6.57
CA LEU A 76 2.63 8.86 -6.80
C LEU A 76 3.50 8.75 -5.55
N MET A 77 4.62 8.03 -5.67
CA MET A 77 5.59 7.88 -4.60
C MET A 77 6.63 8.98 -4.62
N CYS A 78 6.81 9.65 -3.48
CA CYS A 78 7.90 10.57 -3.25
C CYS A 78 8.78 10.05 -2.11
N SER A 79 10.10 10.08 -2.29
CA SER A 79 11.03 9.78 -1.20
C SER A 79 10.79 10.74 -0.03
N PRO A 80 10.74 10.27 1.23
CA PRO A 80 10.59 11.15 2.39
C PRO A 80 11.64 12.27 2.45
N VAL A 81 12.88 11.96 2.02
CA VAL A 81 13.98 12.94 1.98
C VAL A 81 13.69 14.03 0.95
N ILE A 82 13.17 13.65 -0.22
CA ILE A 82 12.80 14.60 -1.28
C ILE A 82 11.60 15.42 -0.83
N ALA A 83 10.57 14.80 -0.26
CA ALA A 83 9.38 15.49 0.25
C ALA A 83 9.75 16.52 1.34
N GLN A 84 10.66 16.15 2.26
CA GLN A 84 11.13 17.05 3.30
C GLN A 84 11.97 18.19 2.72
N ALA A 85 12.89 17.91 1.78
CA ALA A 85 13.66 18.94 1.11
C ALA A 85 12.75 19.92 0.35
N PHE A 86 11.76 19.40 -0.36
CA PHE A 86 10.81 20.21 -1.11
C PHE A 86 9.93 21.06 -0.20
N LYS A 87 9.50 20.53 0.95
CA LYS A 87 8.80 21.29 1.99
C LYS A 87 9.63 22.47 2.47
N GLU A 88 10.93 22.27 2.75
CA GLU A 88 11.81 23.32 3.23
C GLU A 88 12.09 24.38 2.15
N ILE A 89 12.25 23.96 0.89
CA ILE A 89 12.34 24.88 -0.25
C ILE A 89 11.06 25.72 -0.32
N LEU A 90 9.88 25.08 -0.44
CA LEU A 90 8.60 25.79 -0.53
C LEU A 90 8.38 26.73 0.64
N LYS A 91 8.72 26.34 1.86
CA LYS A 91 8.60 27.19 3.06
C LYS A 91 9.41 28.48 2.93
N ASN A 92 10.68 28.38 2.50
CA ASN A 92 11.54 29.55 2.34
C ASN A 92 11.18 30.37 1.10
N SER A 93 10.63 29.73 0.08
CA SER A 93 10.30 30.38 -1.19
C SER A 93 8.90 30.99 -1.21
N ALA A 94 7.99 30.55 -0.33
CA ALA A 94 6.64 31.12 -0.20
C ALA A 94 6.64 32.58 0.24
N GLU A 95 7.73 33.06 0.85
CA GLU A 95 7.92 34.47 1.20
C GLU A 95 8.54 35.30 0.05
N SER A 96 8.96 34.68 -1.06
CA SER A 96 9.50 35.37 -2.24
C SER A 96 8.42 35.64 -3.28
N PRO A 97 8.08 36.91 -3.55
CA PRO A 97 7.10 37.28 -4.57
C PRO A 97 7.53 36.86 -5.99
N GLU A 98 8.83 36.92 -6.31
CA GLU A 98 9.33 36.49 -7.62
C GLU A 98 9.15 34.97 -7.83
N PHE A 99 9.39 34.17 -6.81
CA PHE A 99 9.23 32.72 -6.88
C PHE A 99 7.76 32.32 -7.11
N LEU A 100 6.83 32.95 -6.39
CA LEU A 100 5.40 32.71 -6.57
C LEU A 100 4.94 33.11 -7.98
N GLN A 101 5.48 34.20 -8.54
CA GLN A 101 5.16 34.60 -9.91
C GLN A 101 5.65 33.60 -10.96
N ILE A 102 6.77 32.90 -10.74
CA ILE A 102 7.27 31.86 -11.65
C ILE A 102 6.43 30.58 -11.55
N LEU A 103 6.00 30.19 -10.34
CA LEU A 103 5.25 28.95 -10.12
C LEU A 103 3.80 28.97 -10.62
N PHE A 104 3.15 30.14 -10.59
CA PHE A 104 1.72 30.28 -10.89
C PHE A 104 1.42 31.07 -12.18
N ARG A 105 2.43 31.28 -13.03
CA ARG A 105 2.26 31.73 -14.43
C ARG A 105 2.27 30.54 -15.38
#